data_AF-A0A0G1CCP4-F1
#
_entry.id   AF-A0A0G1CCP4-F1
#
_cell.length_a   1.000
_cell.length_b   1.000
_cell.length_c   1.000
_cell.angle_alpha   90.00
_cell.angle_beta   90.00
_cell.angle_gamma   90.00
#
_symmetry.space_group_name_H-M   'P 1'
#
loop_
_entity.id
_entity.type
_entity.pdbx_description
1 polymer ?
#
loop_
_entity_poly.entity_id
_entity_poly.type
_entity_poly.pdbx_seq_one_letter_code
_entity_poly.pdbx_strand_id
1 'polypeptide(L)'
;MRHSAAHLIAAAVENLYPGSKFGVGPVVENGFYYDIDFPQNIGEEELQKIEDKAKELIKANLKYERKEMPIDEAIKLFESKGQIYKVELLKDLKERGTTKMSGEELQEVGLAGSAVDSVSLYQTGDFIDLCRGPHLKSTKEINSDGLKLVRLAGAYWRGKNENPQLQRIYGVCFSSKEELENYLHMLEEAEKRDHRKIGAEQELFFFDDLVGKGLVMWLPKGTIIRNEIEKLAFEEETKGGYVRVRTPHLAKEEMYLKSGHLPYYKDSMYPPMVMDDGTYYMKAMNCPHHHIIYNHNLHSYRDLPLRIAEYGECYRNELSGTLAGLLRVRCLAMNDAHMYCRKDQIKQEFKGVLEMIINYFKIFKLENYWFRLSKWSPDHLEKYINEPENWEYSQKIIREVLQEMDVKFVEADDEAAFYGPKVDVQFKSIIGREETMSTVQLDFLARERFGLKYIDENGRENNEVFVIHRAPLSTHERFMAFLIEHFAGIWPVWLSPVQIQLVTVSSKFIEGATVLAKELKSSGLRVEVDNADETVGNRVRKAVEEKVPYIVVVGGRELEGEEWTIRLRGQEDQMKMSKKDFVEKVVEEIKNRS
;
A
#
# COMPACT_ATOMS: atom_id res chain seq x y z
N MET A 1 0.40 -21.46 19.21
CA MET A 1 -0.04 -20.48 20.23
C MET A 1 -1.24 -19.65 19.77
N ARG A 2 -1.08 -18.70 18.83
CA ARG A 2 -2.18 -17.80 18.38
C ARG A 2 -3.44 -18.53 17.89
N HIS A 3 -3.27 -19.65 17.19
CA HIS A 3 -4.40 -20.47 16.76
C HIS A 3 -5.17 -21.09 17.94
N SER A 4 -4.44 -21.56 18.95
CA SER A 4 -5.01 -22.07 20.19
C SER A 4 -5.70 -20.99 21.00
N ALA A 5 -5.17 -19.76 20.98
CA ALA A 5 -5.82 -18.59 21.56
C ALA A 5 -7.14 -18.26 20.85
N ALA A 6 -7.21 -18.37 19.52
CA ALA A 6 -8.48 -18.19 18.79
C ALA A 6 -9.57 -19.17 19.27
N HIS A 7 -9.23 -20.45 19.44
CA HIS A 7 -10.16 -21.45 20.00
C HIS A 7 -10.50 -21.20 21.46
N LEU A 8 -9.55 -20.72 22.27
CA LEU A 8 -9.81 -20.33 23.65
C LEU A 8 -10.84 -19.20 23.73
N ILE A 9 -10.72 -18.19 22.86
CA ILE A 9 -11.68 -17.09 22.76
C ILE A 9 -13.04 -17.60 22.29
N ALA A 10 -13.09 -18.48 21.29
CA ALA A 10 -14.35 -19.08 20.86
C ALA A 10 -15.04 -19.89 21.98
N ALA A 11 -14.27 -20.67 22.76
CA ALA A 11 -14.78 -21.38 23.92
C ALA A 11 -15.28 -20.41 25.03
N ALA A 12 -14.57 -19.31 25.27
CA ALA A 12 -15.00 -18.27 26.19
C ALA A 12 -16.31 -17.60 25.72
N VAL A 13 -16.45 -17.34 24.42
CA VAL A 13 -17.68 -16.83 23.82
C VAL A 13 -18.83 -17.82 23.95
N GLU A 14 -18.63 -19.11 23.68
CA GLU A 14 -19.70 -20.12 23.84
C GLU A 14 -20.20 -20.20 25.29
N ASN A 15 -19.29 -20.02 26.27
CA ASN A 15 -19.62 -20.00 27.69
C ASN A 15 -20.45 -18.76 28.09
N LEU A 16 -20.11 -17.58 27.57
CA LEU A 16 -20.77 -16.32 27.91
C LEU A 16 -22.06 -16.08 27.13
N TYR A 17 -22.08 -16.49 25.86
CA TYR A 17 -23.15 -16.24 24.90
C TYR A 17 -23.60 -17.56 24.27
N PRO A 18 -24.30 -18.43 25.02
CA PRO A 18 -24.79 -19.69 24.51
C PRO A 18 -25.73 -19.46 23.31
N GLY A 19 -25.57 -20.29 22.27
CA GLY A 19 -26.29 -20.14 21.00
C GLY A 19 -25.55 -19.35 19.91
N SER A 20 -24.35 -18.84 20.22
CA SER A 20 -23.45 -18.26 19.21
C SER A 20 -23.06 -19.28 18.15
N LYS A 21 -23.07 -18.87 16.89
CA LYS A 21 -22.65 -19.72 15.76
C LYS A 21 -21.29 -19.27 15.24
N PHE A 22 -20.36 -20.20 15.13
CA PHE A 22 -18.95 -19.92 14.84
C PHE A 22 -18.67 -20.12 13.35
N GLY A 23 -18.11 -19.09 12.71
CA GLY A 23 -17.66 -19.11 11.33
C GLY A 23 -16.21 -19.59 11.20
N VAL A 24 -15.32 -18.68 10.78
CA VAL A 24 -13.89 -18.97 10.59
C VAL A 24 -13.03 -18.20 11.59
N GLY A 25 -11.93 -18.82 12.04
CA GLY A 25 -11.03 -18.24 13.03
C GLY A 25 -9.53 -18.42 12.73
N PRO A 26 -9.01 -17.83 11.63
CA PRO A 26 -7.62 -18.03 11.24
C PRO A 26 -6.64 -17.18 12.08
N VAL A 27 -5.38 -17.60 12.06
CA VAL A 27 -4.26 -16.81 12.56
C VAL A 27 -3.92 -15.72 11.54
N VAL A 28 -3.54 -14.55 12.03
CA VAL A 28 -2.90 -13.48 11.26
C VAL A 28 -1.51 -13.22 11.80
N GLU A 29 -0.67 -12.48 11.07
CA GLU A 29 0.76 -12.29 11.34
C GLU A 29 1.10 -12.04 12.82
N ASN A 30 0.31 -11.23 13.53
CA ASN A 30 0.55 -10.87 14.94
C ASN A 30 -0.56 -11.35 15.90
N GLY A 31 -1.56 -12.09 15.41
CA GLY A 31 -2.74 -12.41 16.20
C GLY A 31 -3.68 -13.42 15.54
N PHE A 32 -4.97 -13.21 15.72
CA PHE A 32 -6.04 -14.00 15.14
C PHE A 32 -7.29 -13.15 15.02
N TYR A 33 -8.26 -13.63 14.27
CA TYR A 33 -9.63 -13.18 14.41
C TYR A 33 -10.59 -14.37 14.47
N TYR A 34 -11.81 -14.13 14.91
CA TYR A 34 -12.88 -15.13 14.85
C TYR A 34 -14.19 -14.48 14.42
N ASP A 35 -14.82 -15.00 13.37
CA ASP A 35 -16.13 -14.57 12.87
C ASP A 35 -17.25 -15.32 13.60
N ILE A 36 -18.15 -14.59 14.25
CA ILE A 36 -19.18 -15.16 15.13
C ILE A 36 -20.54 -14.49 14.84
N ASP A 37 -21.56 -15.32 14.69
CA ASP A 37 -22.97 -14.92 14.67
C ASP A 37 -23.51 -15.02 16.10
N PHE A 38 -23.62 -13.88 16.76
CA PHE A 38 -24.15 -13.83 18.12
C PHE A 38 -25.69 -13.82 18.11
N PRO A 39 -26.35 -14.46 19.09
CA PRO A 39 -27.80 -14.33 19.26
C PRO A 39 -28.25 -12.86 19.46
N GLN A 40 -27.37 -12.06 20.06
CA GLN A 40 -27.50 -10.61 20.20
C GLN A 40 -26.15 -9.97 19.93
N ASN A 41 -26.12 -8.94 19.09
CA ASN A 41 -24.88 -8.23 18.78
C ASN A 41 -24.24 -7.67 20.06
N ILE A 42 -22.93 -7.85 20.20
CA ILE A 42 -22.14 -7.33 21.31
C ILE A 42 -21.43 -6.03 20.92
N GLY A 43 -21.14 -5.17 21.90
CA GLY A 43 -20.27 -3.99 21.74
C GLY A 43 -18.83 -4.25 22.20
N GLU A 44 -17.96 -3.26 22.05
CA GLU A 44 -16.54 -3.38 22.44
C GLU A 44 -16.35 -3.53 23.96
N GLU A 45 -17.30 -3.05 24.75
CA GLU A 45 -17.33 -3.20 26.22
C GLU A 45 -17.38 -4.67 26.67
N GLU A 46 -17.90 -5.57 25.82
CA GLU A 46 -17.98 -7.00 26.12
C GLU A 46 -16.62 -7.72 25.89
N LEU A 47 -15.68 -7.12 25.16
CA LEU A 47 -14.36 -7.72 24.91
C LEU A 47 -13.61 -7.99 26.22
N GLN A 48 -13.71 -7.10 27.21
CA GLN A 48 -13.07 -7.31 28.51
C GLN A 48 -13.65 -8.52 29.25
N LYS A 49 -14.96 -8.76 29.15
CA LYS A 49 -15.62 -9.93 29.77
C LYS A 49 -15.16 -11.23 29.10
N ILE A 50 -14.99 -11.22 27.78
CA ILE A 50 -14.50 -12.37 27.03
C ILE A 50 -13.03 -12.65 27.39
N GLU A 51 -12.19 -11.62 27.51
CA GLU A 51 -10.81 -11.75 27.99
C GLU A 51 -10.74 -12.37 29.38
N ASP A 52 -11.56 -11.88 30.32
CA ASP A 52 -11.58 -12.38 31.69
C ASP A 52 -12.03 -13.84 31.74
N LYS A 53 -13.04 -14.20 30.93
CA LYS A 53 -13.45 -15.60 30.80
C LYS A 53 -12.37 -16.49 30.19
N ALA A 54 -11.65 -16.00 29.18
CA ALA A 54 -10.52 -16.72 28.60
C ALA A 54 -9.41 -16.96 29.64
N LYS A 55 -9.13 -15.98 30.52
CA LYS A 55 -8.18 -16.13 31.63
C LYS A 55 -8.64 -17.18 32.65
N GLU A 56 -9.94 -17.29 32.93
CA GLU A 56 -10.49 -18.40 33.74
C GLU A 56 -10.23 -19.76 33.08
N LEU A 57 -10.48 -19.89 31.77
CA LEU A 57 -10.27 -21.13 31.01
C LEU A 57 -8.78 -21.51 30.90
N ILE A 58 -7.86 -20.54 30.87
CA ILE A 58 -6.41 -20.77 30.99
C ILE A 58 -6.07 -21.38 32.35
N LYS A 59 -6.60 -20.80 33.44
CA LYS A 59 -6.40 -21.30 34.81
C LYS A 59 -6.98 -22.72 34.99
N ALA A 60 -8.07 -23.04 34.30
CA ALA A 60 -8.69 -24.36 34.31
C ALA A 60 -7.84 -25.45 33.62
N ASN A 61 -6.80 -25.09 32.86
CA ASN A 61 -5.86 -26.03 32.22
C ASN A 61 -6.55 -27.10 31.36
N LEU A 62 -7.48 -26.67 30.52
CA LEU A 62 -8.21 -27.55 29.59
C LEU A 62 -7.26 -28.09 28.52
N LYS A 63 -7.47 -29.34 28.10
CA LYS A 63 -6.71 -29.96 27.00
C LYS A 63 -7.32 -29.59 25.66
N TYR A 64 -6.48 -29.46 24.64
CA TYR A 64 -6.92 -29.42 23.24
C TYR A 64 -6.94 -30.85 22.68
N GLU A 65 -8.11 -31.46 22.64
CA GLU A 65 -8.25 -32.86 22.21
C GLU A 65 -8.63 -32.94 20.74
N ARG A 66 -7.74 -33.51 19.93
CA ARG A 66 -7.99 -33.78 18.50
C ARG A 66 -8.78 -35.08 18.36
N LYS A 67 -9.89 -35.04 17.62
CA LYS A 67 -10.71 -36.20 17.27
C LYS A 67 -10.84 -36.26 15.76
N GLU A 68 -10.59 -37.42 15.17
CA GLU A 68 -10.94 -37.69 13.78
C GLU A 68 -12.38 -38.19 13.75
N MET A 69 -13.18 -37.65 12.82
CA MET A 69 -14.57 -38.02 12.68
C MET A 69 -14.93 -38.14 11.19
N PRO A 70 -15.71 -39.15 10.79
CA PRO A 70 -16.27 -39.20 9.44
C PRO A 70 -17.06 -37.93 9.12
N ILE A 71 -16.92 -37.41 7.90
CA ILE A 71 -17.50 -36.11 7.54
C ILE A 71 -19.01 -36.05 7.74
N ASP A 72 -19.72 -37.15 7.49
CA ASP A 72 -21.16 -37.27 7.69
C ASP A 72 -21.59 -37.25 9.16
N GLU A 73 -20.76 -37.79 10.05
CA GLU A 73 -21.00 -37.70 11.49
C GLU A 73 -20.72 -36.30 12.01
N ALA A 74 -19.65 -35.65 11.50
CA ALA A 74 -19.34 -34.27 11.83
C ALA A 74 -20.47 -33.31 11.41
N ILE A 75 -21.06 -33.51 10.22
CA ILE A 75 -22.23 -32.73 9.76
C ILE A 75 -23.38 -32.87 10.76
N LYS A 76 -23.75 -34.10 11.13
CA LYS A 76 -24.83 -34.34 12.10
C LYS A 76 -24.54 -33.72 13.47
N LEU A 77 -23.30 -33.80 13.93
CA LEU A 77 -22.87 -33.21 15.20
C LEU A 77 -23.09 -31.69 15.20
N PHE A 78 -22.60 -30.98 14.18
CA PHE A 78 -22.76 -29.52 14.10
C PHE A 78 -24.19 -29.08 13.81
N GLU A 79 -24.98 -29.88 13.07
CA GLU A 79 -26.43 -29.66 12.92
C GLU A 79 -27.15 -29.75 14.28
N SER A 80 -26.84 -30.77 15.09
CA SER A 80 -27.43 -30.93 16.43
C SER A 80 -27.07 -29.79 17.39
N LYS A 81 -25.92 -29.13 17.18
CA LYS A 81 -25.45 -27.96 17.94
C LYS A 81 -25.89 -26.62 17.33
N GLY A 82 -26.63 -26.62 16.22
CA GLY A 82 -27.09 -25.39 15.54
C GLY A 82 -25.99 -24.58 14.86
N GLN A 83 -24.82 -25.18 14.58
CA GLN A 83 -23.64 -24.52 14.03
C GLN A 83 -23.69 -24.45 12.49
N ILE A 84 -24.62 -23.65 11.95
CA ILE A 84 -24.95 -23.61 10.50
C ILE A 84 -23.73 -23.35 9.59
N TYR A 85 -22.80 -22.49 10.03
CA TYR A 85 -21.62 -22.14 9.23
C TYR A 85 -20.62 -23.29 9.14
N LYS A 86 -20.45 -24.06 10.22
CA LYS A 86 -19.60 -25.27 10.21
C LYS A 86 -20.19 -26.36 9.34
N VAL A 87 -21.52 -26.51 9.35
CA VAL A 87 -22.23 -27.45 8.46
C VAL A 87 -22.00 -27.09 6.98
N GLU A 88 -22.08 -25.81 6.62
CA GLU A 88 -21.77 -25.36 5.26
C GLU A 88 -20.33 -25.69 4.86
N LEU A 89 -19.35 -25.39 5.72
CA LEU A 89 -17.94 -25.71 5.47
C LEU A 89 -17.70 -27.22 5.28
N LEU A 90 -18.39 -28.06 6.04
CA LEU A 90 -18.29 -29.52 5.91
C LEU A 90 -18.92 -30.03 4.60
N LYS A 91 -20.07 -29.47 4.20
CA LYS A 91 -20.69 -29.81 2.91
C LYS A 91 -19.78 -29.44 1.74
N ASP A 92 -19.16 -28.25 1.80
CA ASP A 92 -18.17 -27.84 0.81
C ASP A 92 -16.94 -28.76 0.79
N LEU A 93 -16.41 -29.14 1.95
CA LEU A 93 -15.29 -30.11 2.02
C LEU A 93 -15.67 -31.47 1.42
N LYS A 94 -16.91 -31.91 1.65
CA LYS A 94 -17.43 -33.17 1.11
C LYS A 94 -17.57 -33.12 -0.41
N GLU A 95 -18.11 -32.03 -0.95
CA GLU A 95 -18.41 -31.88 -2.37
C GLU A 95 -17.22 -31.46 -3.21
N ARG A 96 -16.35 -30.59 -2.67
CA ARG A 96 -15.30 -29.88 -3.42
C ARG A 96 -13.89 -30.17 -2.92
N GLY A 97 -13.74 -30.81 -1.76
CA GLY A 97 -12.44 -31.04 -1.11
C GLY A 97 -11.79 -29.81 -0.48
N THR A 98 -12.41 -28.63 -0.62
CA THR A 98 -11.89 -27.35 -0.12
C THR A 98 -13.00 -26.47 0.44
N THR A 99 -12.65 -25.66 1.45
CA THR A 99 -13.53 -24.61 2.00
C THR A 99 -13.30 -23.24 1.36
N LYS A 100 -12.34 -23.09 0.45
CA LYS A 100 -12.06 -21.82 -0.24
C LYS A 100 -13.03 -21.64 -1.43
N MET A 101 -13.46 -20.40 -1.67
CA MET A 101 -14.54 -20.07 -2.63
C MET A 101 -14.07 -19.26 -3.86
N SER A 102 -12.83 -18.75 -3.89
CA SER A 102 -12.34 -17.89 -4.99
C SER A 102 -11.58 -18.67 -6.07
N GLY A 103 -11.68 -18.22 -7.33
CA GLY A 103 -11.01 -18.82 -8.49
C GLY A 103 -9.49 -18.74 -8.44
N GLU A 104 -8.93 -17.72 -7.79
CA GLU A 104 -7.47 -17.53 -7.64
C GLU A 104 -6.88 -18.46 -6.55
N GLU A 105 -7.62 -18.77 -5.48
CA GLU A 105 -7.12 -19.65 -4.41
C GLU A 105 -7.28 -21.16 -4.70
N LEU A 106 -8.02 -21.50 -5.77
CA LEU A 106 -8.10 -22.88 -6.28
C LEU A 106 -6.77 -23.35 -6.88
N GLN A 107 -5.88 -22.43 -7.28
CA GLN A 107 -4.55 -22.77 -7.81
C GLN A 107 -3.50 -23.07 -6.71
N GLU A 108 -3.62 -22.48 -5.52
CA GLU A 108 -2.64 -22.67 -4.43
C GLU A 108 -2.72 -24.04 -3.75
N VAL A 109 -3.80 -24.79 -3.95
CA VAL A 109 -3.93 -26.14 -3.39
C VAL A 109 -3.89 -27.12 -4.54
N GLY A 110 -2.75 -27.77 -4.75
CA GLY A 110 -2.56 -28.92 -5.64
C GLY A 110 -3.35 -30.18 -5.23
N LEU A 111 -4.59 -30.00 -4.79
CA LEU A 111 -5.57 -31.03 -4.46
C LEU A 111 -6.92 -30.65 -5.08
N ALA A 112 -6.91 -30.34 -6.37
CA ALA A 112 -8.14 -30.39 -7.15
C ALA A 112 -8.53 -31.88 -7.32
N GLY A 113 -9.51 -32.33 -6.51
CA GLY A 113 -10.28 -33.54 -6.84
C GLY A 113 -10.12 -34.76 -5.93
N SER A 114 -10.24 -34.62 -4.60
CA SER A 114 -10.61 -35.75 -3.75
C SER A 114 -11.60 -35.33 -2.67
N ALA A 115 -12.77 -35.97 -2.63
CA ALA A 115 -13.70 -35.85 -1.52
C ALA A 115 -12.99 -36.26 -0.23
N VAL A 116 -13.20 -35.49 0.85
CA VAL A 116 -12.58 -35.74 2.14
C VAL A 116 -13.51 -36.63 2.98
N ASP A 117 -13.12 -37.88 3.23
CA ASP A 117 -13.95 -38.84 3.97
C ASP A 117 -13.97 -38.61 5.49
N SER A 118 -12.92 -37.99 6.04
CA SER A 118 -12.79 -37.71 7.48
C SER A 118 -12.22 -36.32 7.75
N VAL A 119 -12.69 -35.71 8.83
CA VAL A 119 -12.29 -34.37 9.26
C VAL A 119 -11.79 -34.40 10.69
N SER A 120 -10.88 -33.48 11.00
CA SER A 120 -10.41 -33.27 12.37
C SER A 120 -11.26 -32.23 13.09
N LEU A 121 -11.64 -32.59 14.31
CA LEU A 121 -12.31 -31.73 15.26
C LEU A 121 -11.38 -31.51 16.46
N TYR A 122 -11.39 -30.31 17.00
CA TYR A 122 -10.67 -29.98 18.24
C TYR A 122 -11.67 -29.62 19.34
N GLN A 123 -11.59 -30.35 20.44
CA GLN A 123 -12.39 -30.10 21.63
C GLN A 123 -11.55 -29.34 22.68
N THR A 124 -12.12 -28.26 23.23
CA THR A 124 -11.54 -27.43 24.30
C THR A 124 -12.60 -27.25 25.39
N GLY A 125 -12.60 -28.13 26.39
CA GLY A 125 -13.72 -28.20 27.34
C GLY A 125 -15.01 -28.64 26.64
N ASP A 126 -16.06 -27.83 26.74
CA ASP A 126 -17.36 -28.10 26.10
C ASP A 126 -17.42 -27.64 24.63
N PHE A 127 -16.49 -26.77 24.24
CA PHE A 127 -16.39 -26.24 22.88
C PHE A 127 -15.76 -27.25 21.94
N ILE A 128 -16.38 -27.44 20.77
CA ILE A 128 -15.89 -28.32 19.71
C ILE A 128 -15.85 -27.52 18.41
N ASP A 129 -14.69 -27.54 17.74
CA ASP A 129 -14.47 -26.77 16.52
C ASP A 129 -13.97 -27.63 15.37
N LEU A 130 -14.35 -27.27 14.15
CA LEU A 130 -13.82 -27.85 12.91
C LEU A 130 -12.50 -27.19 12.58
N CYS A 131 -11.41 -27.94 12.75
CA CYS A 131 -10.08 -27.39 12.62
C CYS A 131 -9.03 -28.48 12.32
N ARG A 132 -8.06 -28.16 11.45
CA ARG A 132 -6.95 -29.06 11.11
C ARG A 132 -5.78 -28.99 12.12
N GLY A 133 -5.68 -27.90 12.89
CA GLY A 133 -4.59 -27.65 13.83
C GLY A 133 -3.28 -27.21 13.15
N PRO A 134 -2.13 -27.28 13.85
CA PRO A 134 -1.94 -27.83 15.20
C PRO A 134 -2.36 -26.89 16.35
N HIS A 135 -2.58 -27.46 17.53
CA HIS A 135 -2.85 -26.74 18.79
C HIS A 135 -1.77 -27.03 19.84
N LEU A 136 -1.67 -26.15 20.85
CA LEU A 136 -0.91 -26.40 22.09
C LEU A 136 -1.50 -27.60 22.86
N LYS A 137 -0.79 -28.14 23.86
CA LYS A 137 -1.30 -29.33 24.58
C LYS A 137 -2.40 -28.96 25.58
N SER A 138 -2.29 -27.80 26.22
CA SER A 138 -3.33 -27.27 27.10
C SER A 138 -3.47 -25.75 27.02
N THR A 139 -4.60 -25.24 27.52
CA THR A 139 -4.87 -23.80 27.63
C THR A 139 -3.88 -23.09 28.56
N LYS A 140 -3.23 -23.80 29.48
CA LYS A 140 -2.24 -23.24 30.43
C LYS A 140 -0.93 -22.82 29.75
N GLU A 141 -0.64 -23.34 28.56
CA GLU A 141 0.51 -22.92 27.76
C GLU A 141 0.31 -21.54 27.10
N ILE A 142 -0.92 -21.01 27.11
CA ILE A 142 -1.20 -19.64 26.68
C ILE A 142 -0.87 -18.71 27.85
N ASN A 143 0.03 -17.75 27.61
CA ASN A 143 0.33 -16.72 28.58
C ASN A 143 -0.87 -15.75 28.69
N SER A 144 -1.53 -15.72 29.86
CA SER A 144 -2.69 -14.86 30.10
C SER A 144 -2.36 -13.37 29.99
N ASP A 145 -1.12 -12.98 30.30
CA ASP A 145 -0.67 -11.59 30.25
C ASP A 145 -0.15 -11.20 28.86
N GLY A 146 -0.04 -12.18 27.94
CA GLY A 146 0.30 -11.97 26.54
C GLY A 146 -0.92 -12.00 25.60
N LEU A 147 -2.14 -12.13 26.13
CA LEU A 147 -3.39 -12.21 25.38
C LEU A 147 -4.22 -10.92 25.53
N LYS A 148 -4.61 -10.31 24.40
CA LYS A 148 -5.45 -9.11 24.37
C LYS A 148 -6.42 -9.16 23.19
N LEU A 149 -7.69 -8.80 23.41
CA LEU A 149 -8.65 -8.51 22.34
C LEU A 149 -8.52 -7.03 21.97
N VAL A 150 -8.37 -6.75 20.67
CA VAL A 150 -7.96 -5.42 20.19
C VAL A 150 -9.10 -4.61 19.58
N ARG A 151 -10.04 -5.24 18.88
CA ARG A 151 -11.20 -4.55 18.28
C ARG A 151 -12.30 -5.52 17.87
N LEU A 152 -13.50 -4.97 17.70
CA LEU A 152 -14.65 -5.64 17.09
C LEU A 152 -14.92 -5.05 15.70
N ALA A 153 -15.19 -5.90 14.70
CA ALA A 153 -15.53 -5.45 13.35
C ALA A 153 -16.73 -6.22 12.79
N GLY A 154 -17.40 -5.65 11.79
CA GLY A 154 -18.38 -6.40 10.99
C GLY A 154 -17.70 -7.17 9.86
N ALA A 155 -18.12 -8.40 9.62
CA ALA A 155 -17.70 -9.20 8.47
C ALA A 155 -18.92 -9.86 7.83
N TYR A 156 -18.94 -9.95 6.50
CA TYR A 156 -19.98 -10.73 5.82
C TYR A 156 -19.50 -12.16 5.61
N TRP A 157 -20.39 -13.14 5.83
CA TRP A 157 -20.04 -14.53 5.58
C TRP A 157 -19.58 -14.72 4.13
N ARG A 158 -18.44 -15.40 3.92
CA ARG A 158 -17.75 -15.56 2.62
C ARG A 158 -17.36 -14.24 1.92
N GLY A 159 -17.37 -13.11 2.62
CA GLY A 159 -17.06 -11.80 2.04
C GLY A 159 -18.10 -11.28 1.05
N LYS A 160 -19.31 -11.86 1.02
CA LYS A 160 -20.40 -11.44 0.13
C LYS A 160 -21.43 -10.63 0.90
N ASN A 161 -21.68 -9.38 0.51
CA ASN A 161 -22.60 -8.48 1.21
C ASN A 161 -24.05 -8.98 1.26
N GLU A 162 -24.44 -9.93 0.41
CA GLU A 162 -25.76 -10.57 0.40
C GLU A 162 -25.92 -11.61 1.52
N ASN A 163 -24.82 -12.07 2.10
CA ASN A 163 -24.82 -13.07 3.15
C ASN A 163 -25.01 -12.44 4.53
N PRO A 164 -25.36 -13.24 5.57
CA PRO A 164 -25.48 -12.74 6.94
C PRO A 164 -24.22 -12.02 7.41
N GLN A 165 -24.43 -10.91 8.12
CA GLN A 165 -23.36 -10.15 8.79
C GLN A 165 -23.01 -10.82 10.12
N LEU A 166 -21.72 -11.10 10.29
CA LEU A 166 -21.08 -11.64 11.47
C LEU A 166 -20.31 -10.55 12.21
N GLN A 167 -20.06 -10.77 13.50
CA GLN A 167 -19.14 -9.95 14.27
C GLN A 167 -17.78 -10.65 14.37
N ARG A 168 -16.74 -9.96 13.91
CA ARG A 168 -15.35 -10.39 13.92
C ARG A 168 -14.63 -9.83 15.14
N ILE A 169 -14.21 -10.72 16.04
CA ILE A 169 -13.35 -10.35 17.17
C ILE A 169 -11.89 -10.49 16.73
N TYR A 170 -11.10 -9.42 16.82
CA TYR A 170 -9.66 -9.46 16.64
C TYR A 170 -8.94 -9.60 17.99
N GLY A 171 -7.95 -10.48 18.06
CA GLY A 171 -7.11 -10.67 19.24
C GLY A 171 -5.65 -10.90 18.88
N VAL A 172 -4.77 -10.59 19.81
CA VAL A 172 -3.32 -10.83 19.72
C VAL A 172 -2.85 -11.69 20.87
N CYS A 173 -1.84 -12.51 20.61
CA CYS A 173 -1.30 -13.44 21.59
C CYS A 173 0.22 -13.55 21.40
N PHE A 174 0.95 -13.26 22.48
CA PHE A 174 2.41 -13.27 22.57
C PHE A 174 2.89 -14.18 23.69
N SER A 175 4.19 -14.51 23.67
CA SER A 175 4.78 -15.44 24.63
C SER A 175 5.02 -14.77 25.99
N SER A 176 5.17 -13.44 25.99
CA SER A 176 5.42 -12.62 27.17
C SER A 176 4.51 -11.38 27.21
N LYS A 177 4.39 -10.79 28.41
CA LYS A 177 3.72 -9.51 28.61
C LYS A 177 4.47 -8.36 27.93
N GLU A 178 5.80 -8.40 27.95
CA GLU A 178 6.66 -7.39 27.32
C GLU A 178 6.47 -7.35 25.79
N GLU A 179 6.39 -8.50 25.14
CA GLU A 179 6.09 -8.57 23.69
C GLU A 179 4.72 -7.96 23.36
N LEU A 180 3.71 -8.21 24.21
CA LEU A 180 2.39 -7.61 24.06
C LEU A 180 2.45 -6.09 24.23
N GLU A 181 3.10 -5.59 25.28
CA GLU A 181 3.24 -4.15 25.53
C GLU A 181 3.97 -3.45 24.39
N ASN A 182 5.07 -4.03 23.90
CA ASN A 182 5.80 -3.52 22.73
C ASN A 182 4.91 -3.47 21.48
N TYR A 183 4.10 -4.51 21.24
CA TYR A 183 3.18 -4.55 20.12
C TYR A 183 2.06 -3.51 20.24
N LEU A 184 1.48 -3.34 21.44
CA LEU A 184 0.45 -2.33 21.69
C LEU A 184 1.01 -0.90 21.54
N HIS A 185 2.23 -0.65 22.01
CA HIS A 185 2.92 0.61 21.78
C HIS A 185 3.16 0.87 20.29
N MET A 186 3.54 -0.16 19.52
CA MET A 186 3.66 -0.04 18.06
C MET A 186 2.33 0.29 17.38
N LEU A 187 1.21 -0.29 17.83
CA LEU A 187 -0.12 0.04 17.30
C LEU A 187 -0.52 1.48 17.60
N GLU A 188 -0.23 1.98 18.81
CA GLU A 188 -0.51 3.37 19.19
C GLU A 188 0.31 4.35 18.34
N GLU A 189 1.60 4.07 18.15
CA GLU A 189 2.46 4.85 17.26
C GLU A 189 2.01 4.76 15.79
N ALA A 190 1.45 3.63 15.38
CA ALA A 190 0.89 3.47 14.04
C ALA A 190 -0.37 4.32 13.83
N GLU A 191 -1.24 4.38 14.83
CA GLU A 191 -2.45 5.20 14.78
C GLU A 191 -2.12 6.70 14.73
N LYS A 192 -1.09 7.15 15.46
CA LYS A 192 -0.59 8.53 15.39
C LYS A 192 -0.02 8.88 14.01
N ARG A 193 0.45 7.89 13.26
CA ARG A 193 1.06 8.03 11.94
C ARG A 193 0.09 7.79 10.79
N ASP A 194 -1.16 7.42 11.07
CA ASP A 194 -2.14 7.10 10.05
C ASP A 194 -2.35 8.27 9.08
N HIS A 195 -2.08 8.03 7.79
CA HIS A 195 -2.19 9.06 6.77
C HIS A 195 -3.60 9.63 6.61
N ARG A 196 -4.64 8.90 7.01
CA ARG A 196 -6.04 9.39 6.98
C ARG A 196 -6.28 10.43 8.06
N LYS A 197 -5.73 10.19 9.26
CA LYS A 197 -5.83 11.11 10.40
C LYS A 197 -5.01 12.36 10.12
N ILE A 198 -3.72 12.20 9.83
CA ILE A 198 -2.84 13.34 9.53
C ILE A 198 -3.29 14.08 8.27
N GLY A 199 -3.75 13.36 7.25
CA GLY A 199 -4.26 13.94 6.01
C GLY A 199 -5.46 14.85 6.23
N ALA A 200 -6.36 14.49 7.16
CA ALA A 200 -7.47 15.34 7.58
C ALA A 200 -6.99 16.51 8.44
N GLU A 201 -6.15 16.27 9.46
CA GLU A 201 -5.61 17.30 10.36
C GLU A 201 -4.83 18.39 9.62
N GLN A 202 -4.11 18.03 8.55
CA GLN A 202 -3.33 18.96 7.73
C GLN A 202 -4.03 19.40 6.44
N GLU A 203 -5.30 19.05 6.26
CA GLU A 203 -6.09 19.44 5.09
C GLU A 203 -5.39 19.09 3.76
N LEU A 204 -4.86 17.86 3.66
CA LEU A 204 -4.13 17.39 2.49
C LEU A 204 -5.06 16.83 1.42
N PHE A 205 -6.07 16.05 1.84
CA PHE A 205 -7.04 15.42 0.96
C PHE A 205 -8.30 15.05 1.74
N PHE A 206 -9.37 14.76 1.01
CA PHE A 206 -10.57 14.13 1.56
C PHE A 206 -11.21 13.18 0.53
N PHE A 207 -12.19 12.43 0.99
CA PHE A 207 -13.08 11.63 0.15
C PHE A 207 -14.50 12.14 0.34
N ASP A 208 -15.29 12.08 -0.73
CA ASP A 208 -16.68 12.53 -0.72
C ASP A 208 -17.59 11.44 -1.29
N ASP A 209 -18.71 11.18 -0.63
CA ASP A 209 -19.63 10.11 -1.02
C ASP A 209 -20.36 10.41 -2.33
N LEU A 210 -20.58 11.68 -2.68
CA LEU A 210 -21.17 12.07 -3.96
C LEU A 210 -20.17 11.90 -5.11
N VAL A 211 -18.89 12.12 -4.86
CA VAL A 211 -17.81 11.88 -5.86
C VAL A 211 -17.59 10.38 -6.05
N GLY A 212 -17.50 9.62 -4.96
CA GLY A 212 -17.41 8.17 -4.98
C GLY A 212 -16.20 7.59 -4.25
N LYS A 213 -16.33 6.34 -3.81
CA LYS A 213 -15.30 5.65 -3.00
C LYS A 213 -14.00 5.43 -3.77
N GLY A 214 -12.88 5.73 -3.12
CA GLY A 214 -11.54 5.52 -3.67
C GLY A 214 -11.13 6.57 -4.70
N LEU A 215 -11.85 7.69 -4.78
CA LEU A 215 -11.54 8.83 -5.64
C LEU A 215 -11.10 10.00 -4.75
N VAL A 216 -9.79 10.24 -4.70
CA VAL A 216 -9.18 11.21 -3.79
C VAL A 216 -9.44 12.63 -4.27
N MET A 217 -9.96 13.49 -3.38
CA MET A 217 -10.03 14.93 -3.62
C MET A 217 -8.85 15.60 -2.94
N TRP A 218 -7.88 16.06 -3.74
CA TRP A 218 -6.69 16.72 -3.25
C TRP A 218 -6.96 18.19 -2.91
N LEU A 219 -6.64 18.58 -1.68
CA LEU A 219 -6.75 19.96 -1.21
C LEU A 219 -5.49 20.76 -1.58
N PRO A 220 -5.48 22.10 -1.44
CA PRO A 220 -4.33 22.91 -1.84
C PRO A 220 -3.01 22.47 -1.21
N LYS A 221 -2.99 22.18 0.09
CA LYS A 221 -1.79 21.73 0.82
C LYS A 221 -1.28 20.39 0.28
N GLY A 222 -2.16 19.40 0.08
CA GLY A 222 -1.77 18.11 -0.51
C GLY A 222 -1.31 18.22 -1.97
N THR A 223 -1.93 19.12 -2.74
CA THR A 223 -1.58 19.35 -4.15
C THR A 223 -0.18 19.95 -4.30
N ILE A 224 0.23 20.84 -3.39
CA ILE A 224 1.61 21.36 -3.36
C ILE A 224 2.62 20.23 -3.20
N ILE A 225 2.39 19.32 -2.26
CA ILE A 225 3.30 18.20 -2.00
C ILE A 225 3.40 17.29 -3.23
N ARG A 226 2.25 16.96 -3.87
CA ARG A 226 2.22 16.21 -5.14
C ARG A 226 3.05 16.88 -6.22
N ASN A 227 2.87 18.18 -6.42
CA ASN A 227 3.59 18.93 -7.44
C ASN A 227 5.10 18.95 -7.20
N GLU A 228 5.56 19.05 -5.94
CA GLU A 228 6.99 19.00 -5.62
C GLU A 228 7.58 17.60 -5.89
N ILE A 229 6.81 16.53 -5.62
CA ILE A 229 7.20 15.16 -5.97
C ILE A 229 7.26 14.98 -7.50
N GLU A 230 6.27 15.48 -8.24
CA GLU A 230 6.27 15.40 -9.71
C GLU A 230 7.40 16.22 -10.32
N LYS A 231 7.73 17.38 -9.74
CA LYS A 231 8.86 18.21 -10.13
C LYS A 231 10.19 17.49 -9.92
N LEU A 232 10.37 16.85 -8.77
CA LEU A 232 11.52 15.97 -8.53
C LEU A 232 11.59 14.84 -9.56
N ALA A 233 10.47 14.18 -9.85
CA ALA A 233 10.42 13.17 -10.91
C ALA A 233 10.87 13.75 -12.25
N PHE A 234 10.35 14.93 -12.63
CA PHE A 234 10.69 15.58 -13.89
C PHE A 234 12.18 15.89 -14.00
N GLU A 235 12.79 16.41 -12.95
CA GLU A 235 14.22 16.73 -12.93
C GLU A 235 15.09 15.47 -13.09
N GLU A 236 14.79 14.40 -12.37
CA GLU A 236 15.55 13.14 -12.46
C GLU A 236 15.31 12.40 -13.78
N GLU A 237 14.07 12.42 -14.29
CA GLU A 237 13.72 11.89 -15.61
C GLU A 237 14.44 12.64 -16.74
N THR A 238 14.51 13.97 -16.63
CA THR A 238 15.25 14.80 -17.60
C THR A 238 16.74 14.43 -17.59
N LYS A 239 17.35 14.27 -16.42
CA LYS A 239 18.75 13.81 -16.29
C LYS A 239 18.96 12.41 -16.86
N GLY A 240 17.98 11.53 -16.69
CA GLY A 240 17.99 10.17 -17.21
C GLY A 240 17.66 10.05 -18.71
N GLY A 241 17.45 11.17 -19.42
CA GLY A 241 17.13 11.19 -20.84
C GLY A 241 15.75 10.61 -21.16
N TYR A 242 14.80 10.71 -20.24
CA TYR A 242 13.40 10.35 -20.49
C TYR A 242 12.70 11.45 -21.30
N VAL A 243 11.80 11.01 -22.18
CA VAL A 243 10.95 11.87 -22.98
C VAL A 243 9.53 11.75 -22.46
N ARG A 244 8.98 12.86 -21.93
CA ARG A 244 7.63 12.85 -21.37
C ARG A 244 6.57 12.94 -22.46
N VAL A 245 5.51 12.16 -22.30
CA VAL A 245 4.32 12.15 -23.16
C VAL A 245 3.07 12.36 -22.33
N ARG A 246 1.93 12.54 -23.00
CA ARG A 246 0.60 12.51 -22.40
C ARG A 246 -0.32 11.66 -23.26
N THR A 247 -1.03 10.73 -22.63
CA THR A 247 -1.89 9.76 -23.32
C THR A 247 -3.33 9.88 -22.86
N PRO A 248 -4.33 9.63 -23.73
CA PRO A 248 -5.74 9.64 -23.36
C PRO A 248 -6.07 8.74 -22.16
N HIS A 249 -7.20 9.00 -21.50
CA HIS A 249 -7.72 8.14 -20.43
C HIS A 249 -8.59 6.98 -20.96
N LEU A 250 -9.00 7.06 -22.23
CA LEU A 250 -9.89 6.12 -22.89
C LEU A 250 -9.21 5.51 -24.10
N ALA A 251 -9.50 4.23 -24.36
CA ALA A 251 -9.14 3.58 -25.60
C ALA A 251 -10.14 2.49 -25.97
N LYS A 252 -10.14 2.11 -27.25
CA LYS A 252 -11.03 1.07 -27.75
C LYS A 252 -10.65 -0.31 -27.21
N GLU A 253 -11.65 -1.17 -27.11
CA GLU A 253 -11.54 -2.57 -26.67
C GLU A 253 -10.42 -3.34 -27.40
N GLU A 254 -10.24 -3.12 -28.70
CA GLU A 254 -9.26 -3.81 -29.53
C GLU A 254 -7.82 -3.58 -29.04
N MET A 255 -7.51 -2.40 -28.50
CA MET A 255 -6.18 -2.13 -27.95
C MET A 255 -5.93 -2.95 -26.67
N TYR A 256 -6.95 -3.11 -25.83
CA TYR A 256 -6.84 -3.90 -24.59
C TYR A 256 -6.87 -5.41 -24.86
N LEU A 257 -7.55 -5.84 -25.91
CA LEU A 257 -7.44 -7.21 -26.43
C LEU A 257 -6.04 -7.48 -26.97
N LYS A 258 -5.52 -6.59 -27.83
CA LYS A 258 -4.17 -6.70 -28.43
C LYS A 258 -3.07 -6.72 -27.37
N SER A 259 -3.18 -5.86 -26.36
CA SER A 259 -2.23 -5.85 -25.24
C SER A 259 -2.42 -6.98 -24.24
N GLY A 260 -3.51 -7.76 -24.34
CA GLY A 260 -3.89 -8.81 -23.41
C GLY A 260 -4.41 -8.32 -22.05
N HIS A 261 -4.59 -7.02 -21.84
CA HIS A 261 -5.14 -6.50 -20.59
C HIS A 261 -6.59 -6.95 -20.37
N LEU A 262 -7.42 -6.93 -21.41
CA LEU A 262 -8.82 -7.32 -21.24
C LEU A 262 -8.97 -8.82 -20.89
N PRO A 263 -8.29 -9.77 -21.56
CA PRO A 263 -8.33 -11.18 -21.15
C PRO A 263 -7.93 -11.46 -19.70
N TYR A 264 -6.95 -10.73 -19.15
CA TYR A 264 -6.39 -11.01 -17.82
C TYR A 264 -6.89 -10.07 -16.70
N TYR A 265 -7.31 -8.84 -17.03
CA TYR A 265 -7.63 -7.79 -16.04
C TYR A 265 -9.06 -7.25 -16.16
N LYS A 266 -9.95 -7.88 -16.94
CA LYS A 266 -11.34 -7.40 -17.16
C LYS A 266 -12.05 -7.03 -15.87
N ASP A 267 -11.98 -7.90 -14.86
CA ASP A 267 -12.69 -7.69 -13.59
C ASP A 267 -12.11 -6.54 -12.76
N SER A 268 -10.85 -6.19 -13.01
CA SER A 268 -10.15 -5.06 -12.39
C SER A 268 -10.23 -3.77 -13.22
N MET A 269 -10.82 -3.79 -14.42
CA MET A 269 -11.05 -2.62 -15.26
C MET A 269 -12.43 -2.02 -15.00
N TYR A 270 -12.57 -0.71 -15.20
CA TYR A 270 -13.89 -0.08 -15.18
C TYR A 270 -14.79 -0.64 -16.29
N PRO A 271 -16.12 -0.71 -16.08
CA PRO A 271 -17.04 -1.23 -17.07
C PRO A 271 -16.91 -0.55 -18.45
N PRO A 272 -17.18 -1.29 -19.54
CA PRO A 272 -17.12 -0.74 -20.89
C PRO A 272 -18.15 0.38 -21.11
N MET A 273 -17.76 1.38 -21.89
CA MET A 273 -18.64 2.39 -22.46
C MET A 273 -18.92 2.03 -23.91
N VAL A 274 -20.18 1.68 -24.21
CA VAL A 274 -20.60 1.31 -25.56
C VAL A 274 -21.03 2.56 -26.32
N MET A 275 -20.30 2.86 -27.40
CA MET A 275 -20.54 3.99 -28.30
C MET A 275 -21.00 3.47 -29.68
N ASP A 276 -21.36 4.38 -30.58
CA ASP A 276 -21.73 4.05 -31.96
C ASP A 276 -20.56 3.51 -32.80
N ASP A 277 -19.34 3.94 -32.50
CA ASP A 277 -18.11 3.57 -33.21
C ASP A 277 -17.24 2.51 -32.50
N GLY A 278 -17.77 1.89 -31.43
CA GLY A 278 -17.13 0.78 -30.73
C GLY A 278 -17.27 0.85 -29.21
N THR A 279 -16.58 -0.08 -28.54
CA THR A 279 -16.55 -0.18 -27.08
C THR A 279 -15.26 0.44 -26.55
N TYR A 280 -15.37 1.33 -25.57
CA TYR A 280 -14.23 1.98 -24.92
C TYR A 280 -14.11 1.57 -23.46
N TYR A 281 -12.88 1.57 -22.97
CA TYR A 281 -12.57 1.36 -21.55
C TYR A 281 -11.72 2.51 -21.02
N MET A 282 -11.88 2.80 -19.73
CA MET A 282 -10.91 3.60 -18.99
C MET A 282 -9.60 2.83 -18.87
N LYS A 283 -8.45 3.49 -19.05
CA LYS A 283 -7.15 2.84 -18.96
C LYS A 283 -6.85 2.39 -17.53
N ALA A 284 -6.49 1.12 -17.36
CA ALA A 284 -5.98 0.58 -16.09
C ALA A 284 -4.45 0.68 -15.97
N MET A 285 -3.76 0.85 -17.10
CA MET A 285 -2.30 0.99 -17.23
C MET A 285 -1.94 1.84 -18.46
N ASN A 286 -0.76 2.47 -18.46
CA ASN A 286 -0.31 3.32 -19.56
C ASN A 286 0.42 2.55 -20.69
N CYS A 287 0.95 1.35 -20.42
CA CYS A 287 1.78 0.56 -21.35
C CYS A 287 1.23 0.50 -22.80
N PRO A 288 -0.04 0.14 -23.06
CA PRO A 288 -0.55 0.05 -24.42
C PRO A 288 -0.42 1.36 -25.20
N HIS A 289 -0.67 2.50 -24.55
CA HIS A 289 -0.58 3.80 -25.19
C HIS A 289 0.87 4.15 -25.52
N HIS A 290 1.80 3.85 -24.62
CA HIS A 290 3.24 4.08 -24.87
C HIS A 290 3.73 3.22 -26.03
N HIS A 291 3.24 1.98 -26.19
CA HIS A 291 3.59 1.12 -27.32
C HIS A 291 3.08 1.68 -28.65
N ILE A 292 1.87 2.27 -28.66
CA ILE A 292 1.34 2.98 -29.84
C ILE A 292 2.20 4.21 -30.17
N ILE A 293 2.64 4.98 -29.16
CA ILE A 293 3.55 6.11 -29.37
C ILE A 293 4.89 5.65 -29.95
N TYR A 294 5.46 4.57 -29.41
CA TYR A 294 6.68 3.97 -29.96
C TYR A 294 6.48 3.64 -31.45
N ASN A 295 5.42 2.93 -31.81
CA ASN A 295 5.15 2.53 -33.20
C ASN A 295 4.79 3.68 -34.16
N HIS A 296 4.55 4.90 -33.66
CA HIS A 296 4.21 6.03 -34.53
C HIS A 296 5.38 6.43 -35.44
N ASN A 297 6.62 6.27 -34.95
CA ASN A 297 7.84 6.61 -35.68
C ASN A 297 8.67 5.36 -36.00
N LEU A 298 9.45 5.43 -37.08
CA LEU A 298 10.52 4.46 -37.34
C LEU A 298 11.71 4.76 -36.42
N HIS A 299 12.27 3.72 -35.80
CA HIS A 299 13.43 3.82 -34.92
C HIS A 299 14.62 3.10 -35.52
N SER A 300 15.79 3.74 -35.50
CA SER A 300 17.08 3.09 -35.74
C SER A 300 17.60 2.46 -34.44
N TYR A 301 18.49 1.47 -34.56
CA TYR A 301 19.25 0.95 -33.43
C TYR A 301 19.96 2.06 -32.64
N ARG A 302 20.30 3.18 -33.30
CA ARG A 302 20.94 4.37 -32.68
C ARG A 302 20.02 5.17 -31.79
N ASP A 303 18.71 5.09 -32.03
CA ASP A 303 17.69 5.80 -31.23
C ASP A 303 17.38 5.03 -29.93
N LEU A 304 17.79 3.77 -29.84
CA LEU A 304 17.65 2.94 -28.65
C LEU A 304 18.87 3.10 -27.72
N PRO A 305 18.66 3.26 -26.40
CA PRO A 305 17.39 3.07 -25.69
C PRO A 305 16.50 4.31 -25.70
N LEU A 306 15.21 4.13 -26.02
CA LEU A 306 14.19 5.18 -25.97
C LEU A 306 13.37 5.05 -24.68
N ARG A 307 13.23 6.13 -23.93
CA ARG A 307 12.59 6.11 -22.59
C ARG A 307 11.36 7.00 -22.56
N ILE A 308 10.16 6.42 -22.69
CA ILE A 308 8.90 7.17 -22.71
C ILE A 308 8.31 7.22 -21.29
N ALA A 309 8.20 8.41 -20.70
CA ALA A 309 7.66 8.61 -19.34
C ALA A 309 6.33 9.38 -19.36
N GLU A 310 5.45 9.08 -18.41
CA GLU A 310 4.22 9.83 -18.17
C GLU A 310 3.85 9.74 -16.70
N TYR A 311 3.47 10.87 -16.09
CA TYR A 311 2.72 10.82 -14.84
C TYR A 311 1.25 10.49 -15.15
N GLY A 312 0.99 9.22 -15.47
CA GLY A 312 -0.23 8.81 -16.14
C GLY A 312 -1.35 8.43 -15.16
N GLU A 313 -2.53 9.04 -15.33
CA GLU A 313 -3.72 8.69 -14.54
C GLU A 313 -4.39 7.42 -15.05
N CYS A 314 -4.52 6.44 -14.18
CA CYS A 314 -5.11 5.14 -14.45
C CYS A 314 -6.27 4.85 -13.49
N TYR A 315 -7.15 3.96 -13.93
CA TYR A 315 -8.42 3.66 -13.27
C TYR A 315 -8.56 2.15 -13.07
N ARG A 316 -8.67 1.72 -11.81
CA ARG A 316 -8.84 0.32 -11.42
C ARG A 316 -10.15 0.15 -10.67
N ASN A 317 -10.96 -0.80 -11.09
CA ASN A 317 -12.24 -1.12 -10.47
C ASN A 317 -12.04 -1.96 -9.20
N GLU A 318 -11.31 -1.42 -8.25
CA GLU A 318 -11.06 -2.05 -6.96
C GLU A 318 -12.39 -2.26 -6.21
N LEU A 319 -12.49 -3.41 -5.55
CA LEU A 319 -13.65 -3.73 -4.71
C LEU A 319 -13.80 -2.69 -3.61
N SER A 320 -15.03 -2.24 -3.35
CA SER A 320 -15.28 -1.14 -2.41
C SER A 320 -14.81 -1.45 -0.98
N GLY A 321 -14.87 -2.72 -0.58
CA GLY A 321 -14.41 -3.19 0.73
C GLY A 321 -12.89 -3.30 0.87
N THR A 322 -12.13 -3.21 -0.23
CA THR A 322 -10.66 -3.28 -0.20
C THR A 322 -10.00 -1.91 -0.27
N LEU A 323 -10.78 -0.84 -0.48
CA LEU A 323 -10.27 0.53 -0.52
C LEU A 323 -9.75 0.94 0.86
N ALA A 324 -8.59 1.61 0.88
CA ALA A 324 -7.88 1.91 2.13
C ALA A 324 -7.17 3.26 2.03
N GLY A 325 -7.88 4.34 2.38
CA GLY A 325 -7.35 5.70 2.33
C GLY A 325 -6.66 5.98 0.99
N LEU A 326 -5.39 6.39 1.04
CA LEU A 326 -4.55 6.62 -0.15
C LEU A 326 -3.76 5.37 -0.61
N LEU A 327 -3.69 4.30 0.20
CA LEU A 327 -2.89 3.10 -0.12
C LEU A 327 -3.52 2.26 -1.24
N ARG A 328 -4.86 2.22 -1.28
CA ARG A 328 -5.66 1.50 -2.28
C ARG A 328 -6.86 2.33 -2.71
N VAL A 329 -6.77 2.85 -3.93
CA VAL A 329 -7.68 3.81 -4.57
C VAL A 329 -8.12 3.28 -5.94
N ARG A 330 -9.15 3.90 -6.52
CA ARG A 330 -9.63 3.55 -7.87
C ARG A 330 -9.04 4.42 -8.96
N CYS A 331 -8.84 5.70 -8.68
CA CYS A 331 -8.10 6.61 -9.56
C CYS A 331 -6.72 6.81 -8.97
N LEU A 332 -5.68 6.56 -9.77
CA LEU A 332 -4.29 6.69 -9.36
C LEU A 332 -3.48 7.40 -10.43
N ALA A 333 -2.54 8.24 -10.02
CA ALA A 333 -1.58 8.86 -10.91
C ALA A 333 -0.22 8.19 -10.70
N MET A 334 0.35 7.57 -11.72
CA MET A 334 1.57 6.76 -11.59
C MET A 334 2.76 7.46 -12.22
N ASN A 335 3.93 7.46 -11.55
CA ASN A 335 5.20 7.89 -12.15
C ASN A 335 5.74 6.81 -13.12
N ASP A 336 5.01 6.58 -14.20
CA ASP A 336 5.16 5.44 -15.08
C ASP A 336 6.12 5.75 -16.23
N ALA A 337 6.90 4.75 -16.64
CA ALA A 337 7.65 4.83 -17.88
C ALA A 337 7.90 3.46 -18.49
N HIS A 338 8.07 3.50 -19.81
CA HIS A 338 8.30 2.35 -20.67
C HIS A 338 9.57 2.62 -21.49
N MET A 339 10.62 1.84 -21.24
CA MET A 339 11.92 1.99 -21.87
C MET A 339 12.09 0.89 -22.91
N TYR A 340 12.29 1.26 -24.17
CA TYR A 340 12.48 0.37 -25.29
C TYR A 340 13.96 0.24 -25.56
N CYS A 341 14.48 -0.97 -25.45
CA CYS A 341 15.92 -1.22 -25.54
C CYS A 341 16.21 -2.52 -26.31
N ARG A 342 17.42 -2.60 -26.84
CA ARG A 342 17.94 -3.85 -27.40
C ARG A 342 18.39 -4.79 -26.29
N LYS A 343 18.53 -6.08 -26.61
CA LYS A 343 18.98 -7.11 -25.67
C LYS A 343 20.29 -6.74 -24.95
N ASP A 344 21.26 -6.17 -25.66
CA ASP A 344 22.56 -5.77 -25.13
C ASP A 344 22.49 -4.57 -24.15
N GLN A 345 21.39 -3.81 -24.16
CA GLN A 345 21.23 -2.59 -23.36
C GLN A 345 20.49 -2.84 -22.04
N ILE A 346 19.80 -3.98 -21.89
CA ILE A 346 18.94 -4.30 -20.74
C ILE A 346 19.69 -4.09 -19.41
N LYS A 347 20.93 -4.60 -19.30
CA LYS A 347 21.72 -4.51 -18.07
C LYS A 347 21.92 -3.07 -17.60
N GLN A 348 22.35 -2.19 -18.50
CA GLN A 348 22.64 -0.80 -18.17
C GLN A 348 21.35 -0.01 -17.86
N GLU A 349 20.29 -0.24 -18.63
CA GLU A 349 19.01 0.45 -18.42
C GLU A 349 18.34 0.02 -17.11
N PHE A 350 18.33 -1.28 -16.81
CA PHE A 350 17.77 -1.79 -15.56
C PHE A 350 18.54 -1.24 -14.35
N LYS A 351 19.88 -1.23 -14.41
CA LYS A 351 20.74 -0.62 -13.39
C LYS A 351 20.42 0.86 -13.17
N GLY A 352 20.29 1.63 -14.25
CA GLY A 352 19.96 3.06 -14.17
C GLY A 352 18.62 3.34 -13.48
N VAL A 353 17.61 2.48 -13.67
CA VAL A 353 16.33 2.59 -12.96
C VAL A 353 16.49 2.30 -11.47
N LEU A 354 17.25 1.27 -11.10
CA LEU A 354 17.49 0.95 -9.68
C LEU A 354 18.31 2.04 -8.98
N GLU A 355 19.30 2.62 -9.64
CA GLU A 355 20.06 3.78 -9.14
C GLU A 355 19.16 4.99 -8.90
N MET A 356 18.23 5.27 -9.82
CA MET A 356 17.22 6.31 -9.66
C MET A 356 16.31 6.06 -8.46
N ILE A 357 15.85 4.82 -8.23
CA ILE A 357 15.06 4.46 -7.04
C ILE A 357 15.85 4.72 -5.76
N ILE A 358 17.11 4.26 -5.70
CA ILE A 358 17.98 4.46 -4.53
C ILE A 358 18.22 5.96 -4.29
N ASN A 359 18.37 6.76 -5.35
CA ASN A 359 18.52 8.20 -5.22
C ASN A 359 17.28 8.86 -4.61
N TYR A 360 16.07 8.48 -5.06
CA TYR A 360 14.83 8.96 -4.43
C TYR A 360 14.77 8.58 -2.96
N PHE A 361 15.10 7.34 -2.61
CA PHE A 361 15.06 6.89 -1.22
C PHE A 361 16.03 7.68 -0.33
N LYS A 362 17.22 8.04 -0.83
CA LYS A 362 18.13 8.96 -0.12
C LYS A 362 17.51 10.34 0.09
N ILE A 363 16.87 10.92 -0.93
CA ILE A 363 16.21 12.23 -0.86
C ILE A 363 15.08 12.22 0.19
N PHE A 364 14.28 11.15 0.22
CA PHE A 364 13.17 11.00 1.17
C PHE A 364 13.60 10.39 2.52
N LYS A 365 14.89 10.11 2.73
CA LYS A 365 15.45 9.49 3.94
C LYS A 365 14.81 8.13 4.28
N LEU A 366 14.53 7.33 3.25
CA LEU A 366 14.00 5.97 3.34
C LEU A 366 15.15 4.96 3.40
N GLU A 367 15.36 4.32 4.56
CA GLU A 367 16.53 3.47 4.80
C GLU A 367 16.20 1.96 4.89
N ASN A 368 14.98 1.61 5.30
CA ASN A 368 14.60 0.22 5.59
C ASN A 368 13.94 -0.47 4.39
N TYR A 369 14.74 -0.75 3.36
CA TYR A 369 14.27 -1.43 2.15
C TYR A 369 15.20 -2.58 1.72
N TRP A 370 14.65 -3.50 0.96
CA TRP A 370 15.38 -4.56 0.27
C TRP A 370 14.72 -4.84 -1.08
N PHE A 371 15.44 -5.56 -1.95
CA PHE A 371 14.93 -5.91 -3.26
C PHE A 371 14.42 -7.35 -3.26
N ARG A 372 13.39 -7.62 -4.05
CA ARG A 372 12.90 -8.97 -4.32
C ARG A 372 12.92 -9.23 -5.81
N LEU A 373 13.79 -10.14 -6.25
CA LEU A 373 13.78 -10.66 -7.60
C LEU A 373 12.71 -11.74 -7.71
N SER A 374 11.63 -11.43 -8.42
CA SER A 374 10.53 -12.36 -8.65
C SER A 374 10.78 -13.14 -9.94
N LYS A 375 10.83 -14.46 -9.82
CA LYS A 375 11.17 -15.41 -10.88
C LYS A 375 9.92 -16.14 -11.40
N TRP A 376 10.01 -16.65 -12.62
CA TRP A 376 8.98 -17.54 -13.15
C TRP A 376 9.13 -18.96 -12.59
N SER A 377 8.06 -19.74 -12.73
CA SER A 377 8.09 -21.17 -12.51
C SER A 377 7.87 -21.91 -13.84
N PRO A 378 8.78 -22.82 -14.24
CA PRO A 378 8.58 -23.66 -15.43
C PRO A 378 7.41 -24.65 -15.27
N ASP A 379 6.96 -24.88 -14.03
CA ASP A 379 5.85 -25.80 -13.73
C ASP A 379 4.47 -25.16 -13.97
N HIS A 380 4.39 -23.83 -14.19
CA HIS A 380 3.15 -23.07 -14.39
C HIS A 380 3.12 -22.37 -15.75
N LEU A 381 3.28 -23.13 -16.84
CA LEU A 381 3.36 -22.59 -18.21
C LEU A 381 2.07 -21.87 -18.67
N GLU A 382 0.93 -22.15 -18.05
CA GLU A 382 -0.33 -21.45 -18.27
C GLU A 382 -0.32 -20.00 -17.79
N LYS A 383 0.55 -19.67 -16.82
CA LYS A 383 0.69 -18.33 -16.25
C LYS A 383 1.75 -17.49 -16.97
N TYR A 384 2.78 -18.12 -17.53
CA TYR A 384 3.93 -17.44 -18.12
C TYR A 384 4.04 -17.64 -19.62
N ILE A 385 4.62 -16.66 -20.31
CA ILE A 385 4.92 -16.84 -21.72
C ILE A 385 6.03 -17.88 -21.94
N ASN A 386 5.85 -18.71 -22.96
CA ASN A 386 6.75 -19.82 -23.29
C ASN A 386 7.98 -19.36 -24.07
N GLU A 387 8.84 -18.57 -23.41
CA GLU A 387 10.15 -18.15 -23.93
C GLU A 387 11.28 -18.42 -22.91
N PRO A 388 11.59 -19.70 -22.60
CA PRO A 388 12.52 -20.07 -21.53
C PRO A 388 13.91 -19.43 -21.65
N GLU A 389 14.42 -19.25 -22.88
CA GLU A 389 15.72 -18.62 -23.12
C GLU A 389 15.74 -17.14 -22.70
N ASN A 390 14.67 -16.40 -22.96
CA ASN A 390 14.56 -15.00 -22.55
C ASN A 390 14.33 -14.87 -21.04
N TRP A 391 13.61 -15.81 -20.43
CA TRP A 391 13.50 -15.91 -18.97
C TRP A 391 14.85 -16.12 -18.31
N GLU A 392 15.63 -17.10 -18.75
CA GLU A 392 16.93 -17.43 -18.18
C GLU A 392 17.91 -16.26 -18.34
N TYR A 393 17.99 -15.69 -19.55
CA TYR A 393 18.83 -14.54 -19.83
C TYR A 393 18.48 -13.34 -18.94
N SER A 394 17.20 -12.98 -18.87
CA SER A 394 16.74 -11.81 -18.14
C SER A 394 16.93 -11.94 -16.64
N GLN A 395 16.62 -13.11 -16.06
CA GLN A 395 16.85 -13.36 -14.64
C GLN A 395 18.33 -13.34 -14.29
N LYS A 396 19.20 -13.88 -15.16
CA LYS A 396 20.64 -13.81 -14.97
C LYS A 396 21.14 -12.36 -14.97
N ILE A 397 20.76 -11.56 -15.98
CA ILE A 397 21.18 -10.15 -16.07
C ILE A 397 20.69 -9.34 -14.88
N ILE A 398 19.42 -9.49 -14.48
CA ILE A 398 18.88 -8.76 -13.33
C ILE A 398 19.62 -9.15 -12.04
N ARG A 399 19.90 -10.45 -11.84
CA ARG A 399 20.70 -10.92 -10.70
C ARG A 399 22.10 -10.32 -10.70
N GLU A 400 22.78 -10.30 -11.84
CA GLU A 400 24.10 -9.66 -11.97
C GLU A 400 24.04 -8.18 -11.60
N VAL A 401 23.02 -7.44 -12.05
CA VAL A 401 22.82 -6.03 -11.69
C VAL A 401 22.67 -5.87 -10.18
N LEU A 402 21.82 -6.66 -9.54
CA LEU A 402 21.60 -6.60 -8.09
C LEU A 402 22.89 -6.91 -7.30
N GLN A 403 23.68 -7.87 -7.77
CA GLN A 403 24.98 -8.21 -7.17
C GLN A 403 26.02 -7.11 -7.37
N GLU A 404 26.12 -6.54 -8.58
CA GLU A 404 27.05 -5.44 -8.88
C GLU A 404 26.74 -4.16 -8.10
N MET A 405 25.46 -3.92 -7.79
CA MET A 405 25.02 -2.78 -6.99
C MET A 405 25.21 -2.98 -5.48
N ASP A 406 25.63 -4.18 -5.04
CA ASP A 406 25.81 -4.55 -3.63
C ASP A 406 24.55 -4.28 -2.77
N VAL A 407 23.37 -4.58 -3.33
CA VAL A 407 22.10 -4.39 -2.62
C VAL A 407 21.63 -5.67 -1.94
N LYS A 408 20.94 -5.53 -0.81
CA LYS A 408 20.26 -6.66 -0.17
C LYS A 408 19.07 -7.09 -1.02
N PHE A 409 19.07 -8.34 -1.48
CA PHE A 409 17.93 -8.89 -2.21
C PHE A 409 17.63 -10.35 -1.85
N VAL A 410 16.38 -10.73 -2.07
CA VAL A 410 15.89 -12.11 -1.98
C VAL A 410 15.31 -12.54 -3.33
N GLU A 411 15.34 -13.83 -3.61
CA GLU A 411 14.65 -14.41 -4.77
C GLU A 411 13.33 -15.04 -4.33
N ALA A 412 12.28 -14.79 -5.09
CA ALA A 412 10.97 -15.41 -4.89
C ALA A 412 10.56 -16.15 -6.16
N ASP A 413 10.34 -17.46 -6.05
CA ASP A 413 9.85 -18.31 -7.13
C ASP A 413 8.34 -18.07 -7.35
N ASP A 414 7.90 -18.17 -8.60
CA ASP A 414 6.50 -18.02 -9.03
C ASP A 414 5.83 -16.66 -8.72
N GLU A 415 6.61 -15.61 -8.49
CA GLU A 415 6.10 -14.25 -8.22
C GLU A 415 6.25 -13.29 -9.41
N ALA A 416 6.83 -13.72 -10.54
CA ALA A 416 7.06 -12.86 -11.71
C ALA A 416 5.75 -12.39 -12.38
N ALA A 417 5.85 -11.38 -13.25
CA ALA A 417 4.75 -11.02 -14.14
C ALA A 417 4.64 -12.05 -15.27
N PHE A 418 3.46 -12.19 -15.89
CA PHE A 418 3.27 -13.20 -16.95
C PHE A 418 4.17 -12.99 -18.18
N TYR A 419 4.64 -11.76 -18.42
CA TYR A 419 5.47 -11.34 -19.56
C TYR A 419 6.97 -11.23 -19.27
N GLY A 420 7.40 -11.44 -18.02
CA GLY A 420 8.83 -11.39 -17.66
C GLY A 420 9.11 -11.14 -16.18
N PRO A 421 10.40 -11.17 -15.78
CA PRO A 421 10.81 -11.04 -14.39
C PRO A 421 10.64 -9.60 -13.90
N LYS A 422 10.47 -9.45 -12.58
CA LYS A 422 10.38 -8.14 -11.94
C LYS A 422 11.26 -8.07 -10.69
N VAL A 423 11.72 -6.85 -10.42
CA VAL A 423 12.32 -6.48 -9.15
C VAL A 423 11.35 -5.57 -8.43
N ASP A 424 10.85 -6.06 -7.31
CA ASP A 424 10.05 -5.27 -6.38
C ASP A 424 10.97 -4.71 -5.29
N VAL A 425 10.80 -3.44 -4.96
CA VAL A 425 11.48 -2.81 -3.84
C VAL A 425 10.54 -2.87 -2.64
N GLN A 426 10.86 -3.79 -1.73
CA GLN A 426 10.14 -3.98 -0.49
C GLN A 426 10.60 -2.96 0.53
N PHE A 427 9.66 -2.39 1.26
CA PHE A 427 9.91 -1.42 2.30
C PHE A 427 9.21 -1.85 3.58
N LYS A 428 9.93 -1.78 4.69
CA LYS A 428 9.34 -1.97 6.01
C LYS A 428 9.12 -0.62 6.67
N SER A 429 7.85 -0.27 6.78
CA SER A 429 7.40 0.97 7.43
C SER A 429 7.79 1.04 8.91
N ILE A 430 7.78 2.25 9.46
CA ILE A 430 8.07 2.51 10.88
C ILE A 430 7.11 1.74 11.80
N ILE A 431 5.91 1.41 11.29
CA ILE A 431 4.86 0.69 12.01
C ILE A 431 4.94 -0.84 11.80
N GLY A 432 5.99 -1.32 11.12
CA GLY A 432 6.27 -2.74 10.91
C GLY A 432 5.61 -3.37 9.69
N ARG A 433 4.73 -2.66 8.97
CA ARG A 433 4.09 -3.13 7.73
C ARG A 433 5.11 -3.22 6.60
N GLU A 434 5.13 -4.35 5.91
CA GLU A 434 5.92 -4.57 4.69
C GLU A 434 5.06 -4.30 3.46
N GLU A 435 5.55 -3.49 2.53
CA GLU A 435 4.87 -3.21 1.26
C GLU A 435 5.85 -3.04 0.10
N THR A 436 5.40 -3.38 -1.11
CA THR A 436 6.08 -3.02 -2.35
C THR A 436 5.89 -1.55 -2.65
N MET A 437 6.98 -0.78 -2.60
CA MET A 437 6.98 0.65 -2.91
C MET A 437 7.07 0.90 -4.42
N SER A 438 8.06 0.27 -5.04
CA SER A 438 8.47 0.50 -6.43
C SER A 438 8.66 -0.84 -7.12
N THR A 439 8.38 -0.90 -8.41
CA THR A 439 8.58 -2.10 -9.21
C THR A 439 9.24 -1.75 -10.54
N VAL A 440 10.21 -2.60 -10.93
CA VAL A 440 10.84 -2.57 -12.25
C VAL A 440 10.62 -3.93 -12.90
N GLN A 441 10.02 -3.96 -14.09
CA GLN A 441 9.62 -5.20 -14.76
C GLN A 441 10.22 -5.22 -16.15
N LEU A 442 10.70 -6.38 -16.58
CA LEU A 442 11.11 -6.60 -17.95
C LEU A 442 9.98 -7.31 -18.70
N ASP A 443 9.61 -6.80 -19.86
CA ASP A 443 8.59 -7.34 -20.74
C ASP A 443 9.23 -7.61 -22.11
N PHE A 444 9.19 -8.88 -22.51
CA PHE A 444 9.60 -9.33 -23.84
C PHE A 444 8.43 -9.85 -24.70
N LEU A 445 7.20 -9.74 -24.19
CA LEU A 445 5.96 -10.07 -24.90
C LEU A 445 5.38 -8.89 -25.68
N ALA A 446 5.58 -7.65 -25.20
CA ALA A 446 5.08 -6.44 -25.84
C ALA A 446 5.50 -6.35 -27.32
N ARG A 447 6.69 -6.85 -27.66
CA ARG A 447 7.21 -6.88 -29.04
C ARG A 447 6.31 -7.67 -29.99
N GLU A 448 5.83 -8.83 -29.57
CA GLU A 448 4.95 -9.68 -30.37
C GLU A 448 3.55 -9.07 -30.46
N ARG A 449 3.00 -8.66 -29.31
CA ARG A 449 1.64 -8.10 -29.22
C ARG A 449 1.47 -6.81 -30.01
N PHE A 450 2.47 -5.92 -29.98
CA PHE A 450 2.40 -4.62 -30.65
C PHE A 450 3.19 -4.54 -31.95
N GLY A 451 3.95 -5.57 -32.31
CA GLY A 451 4.83 -5.53 -33.48
C GLY A 451 5.94 -4.50 -33.34
N LEU A 452 6.51 -4.38 -32.13
CA LEU A 452 7.57 -3.41 -31.85
C LEU A 452 8.83 -3.79 -32.62
N LYS A 453 9.42 -2.84 -33.33
CA LYS A 453 10.60 -3.05 -34.17
C LYS A 453 11.52 -1.84 -34.22
N TYR A 454 12.75 -2.07 -34.67
CA TYR A 454 13.72 -1.05 -35.01
C TYR A 454 14.54 -1.47 -36.25
N ILE A 455 15.27 -0.53 -36.86
CA ILE A 455 16.18 -0.80 -37.98
C ILE A 455 17.59 -1.06 -37.44
N ASP A 456 18.13 -2.25 -37.69
CA ASP A 456 19.45 -2.68 -37.23
C ASP A 456 20.62 -2.01 -38.00
N GLU A 457 21.85 -2.33 -37.60
CA GLU A 457 23.07 -1.77 -38.23
C GLU A 457 23.22 -2.14 -39.71
N ASN A 458 22.53 -3.21 -40.15
CA ASN A 458 22.54 -3.70 -41.53
C ASN A 458 21.36 -3.15 -42.35
N GLY A 459 20.55 -2.25 -41.77
CA GLY A 459 19.37 -1.69 -42.42
C GLY A 459 18.17 -2.62 -42.48
N ARG A 460 18.14 -3.70 -41.68
CA ARG A 460 17.03 -4.66 -41.62
C ARG A 460 16.12 -4.38 -40.44
N GLU A 461 14.84 -4.72 -40.59
CA GLU A 461 13.90 -4.69 -39.46
C GLU A 461 14.27 -5.77 -38.44
N ASN A 462 14.37 -5.37 -37.17
CA ASN A 462 14.63 -6.24 -36.04
C ASN A 462 13.51 -6.08 -35.00
N ASN A 463 12.92 -7.20 -34.59
CA ASN A 463 11.79 -7.26 -33.67
C ASN A 463 12.19 -7.68 -32.24
N GLU A 464 13.49 -7.74 -31.93
CA GLU A 464 14.02 -8.01 -30.58
C GLU A 464 14.05 -6.73 -29.72
N VAL A 465 12.87 -6.11 -29.57
CA VAL A 465 12.68 -4.98 -28.66
C VAL A 465 12.28 -5.51 -27.29
N PHE A 466 13.01 -5.11 -26.26
CA PHE A 466 12.68 -5.40 -24.86
C PHE A 466 12.15 -4.12 -24.21
N VAL A 467 11.12 -4.26 -23.37
CA VAL A 467 10.51 -3.14 -22.67
C VAL A 467 10.78 -3.24 -21.17
N ILE A 468 11.32 -2.18 -20.57
CA ILE A 468 11.41 -2.05 -19.11
C ILE A 468 10.29 -1.13 -18.65
N HIS A 469 9.40 -1.68 -17.81
CA HIS A 469 8.35 -0.95 -17.12
C HIS A 469 8.88 -0.50 -15.76
N ARG A 470 8.69 0.77 -15.41
CA ARG A 470 9.17 1.26 -14.12
C ARG A 470 8.21 2.27 -13.49
N ALA A 471 8.06 2.18 -12.16
CA ALA A 471 7.37 3.18 -11.34
C ALA A 471 8.14 3.46 -10.03
N PRO A 472 9.23 4.25 -10.08
CA PRO A 472 10.13 4.49 -8.96
C PRO A 472 9.46 5.15 -7.75
N LEU A 473 8.59 6.13 -8.00
CA LEU A 473 7.85 6.86 -6.97
C LEU A 473 6.42 6.32 -6.77
N SER A 474 6.16 5.08 -7.23
CA SER A 474 4.83 4.47 -7.13
C SER A 474 3.72 5.32 -7.79
N THR A 475 2.51 5.24 -7.24
CA THR A 475 1.45 6.22 -7.51
C THR A 475 1.52 7.38 -6.52
N HIS A 476 1.08 8.57 -6.93
CA HIS A 476 1.00 9.74 -6.05
C HIS A 476 0.24 9.41 -4.77
N GLU A 477 -0.89 8.73 -4.88
CA GLU A 477 -1.76 8.40 -3.75
C GLU A 477 -0.99 7.51 -2.76
N ARG A 478 -0.48 6.37 -3.22
CA ARG A 478 0.23 5.43 -2.37
C ARG A 478 1.50 6.03 -1.78
N PHE A 479 2.30 6.72 -2.61
CA PHE A 479 3.54 7.34 -2.16
C PHE A 479 3.28 8.46 -1.15
N MET A 480 2.24 9.28 -1.34
CA MET A 480 1.82 10.27 -0.37
C MET A 480 1.40 9.63 0.96
N ALA A 481 0.65 8.51 0.92
CA ALA A 481 0.31 7.76 2.14
C ALA A 481 1.56 7.39 2.93
N PHE A 482 2.56 6.84 2.24
CA PHE A 482 3.83 6.46 2.84
C PHE A 482 4.61 7.66 3.39
N LEU A 483 4.70 8.76 2.65
CA LEU A 483 5.42 9.94 3.14
C LEU A 483 4.75 10.56 4.36
N ILE A 484 3.41 10.60 4.40
CA ILE A 484 2.66 11.07 5.57
C ILE A 484 2.98 10.19 6.79
N GLU A 485 2.93 8.87 6.63
CA GLU A 485 3.24 7.88 7.70
C GLU A 485 4.72 7.96 8.15
N HIS A 486 5.64 8.08 7.19
CA HIS A 486 7.08 8.15 7.42
C HIS A 486 7.45 9.42 8.20
N PHE A 487 7.01 10.59 7.72
CA PHE A 487 7.30 11.87 8.37
C PHE A 487 6.37 12.18 9.55
N ALA A 488 5.32 11.39 9.79
CA ALA A 488 4.27 11.70 10.76
C ALA A 488 3.67 13.12 10.55
N GLY A 489 3.54 13.55 9.29
CA GLY A 489 3.13 14.90 8.90
C GLY A 489 4.18 16.01 9.15
N ILE A 490 5.39 15.67 9.58
CA ILE A 490 6.49 16.61 9.85
C ILE A 490 7.36 16.73 8.58
N TRP A 491 6.84 17.45 7.58
CA TRP A 491 7.46 17.52 6.25
C TRP A 491 8.84 18.18 6.25
N PRO A 492 9.81 17.70 5.45
CA PRO A 492 11.01 18.46 5.06
C PRO A 492 10.62 19.82 4.47
N VAL A 493 11.49 20.82 4.57
CA VAL A 493 11.18 22.20 4.16
C VAL A 493 10.74 22.25 2.69
N TRP A 494 11.43 21.51 1.82
CA TRP A 494 11.13 21.49 0.39
C TRP A 494 9.77 20.87 0.04
N LEU A 495 9.21 19.98 0.87
CA LEU A 495 7.87 19.40 0.69
C LEU A 495 6.79 20.17 1.45
N SER A 496 7.13 20.87 2.54
CA SER A 496 6.13 21.47 3.41
C SER A 496 5.18 22.41 2.66
N PRO A 497 3.85 22.24 2.75
CA PRO A 497 2.89 23.06 2.00
C PRO A 497 2.96 24.53 2.43
N VAL A 498 3.19 24.77 3.71
CA VAL A 498 3.57 26.06 4.27
C VAL A 498 4.99 25.92 4.81
N GLN A 499 5.94 26.68 4.27
CA GLN A 499 7.33 26.66 4.72
C GLN A 499 7.56 27.67 5.84
N ILE A 500 6.92 28.84 5.72
CA ILE A 500 7.08 29.97 6.63
C ILE A 500 5.70 30.49 7.02
N GLN A 501 5.42 30.55 8.32
CA GLN A 501 4.27 31.26 8.88
C GLN A 501 4.72 32.62 9.41
N LEU A 502 4.14 33.71 8.90
CA LEU A 502 4.32 35.04 9.48
C LEU A 502 3.23 35.31 10.52
N VAL A 503 3.64 35.49 11.77
CA VAL A 503 2.74 35.82 12.89
C VAL A 503 2.98 37.26 13.32
N THR A 504 1.97 38.10 13.15
CA THR A 504 2.07 39.54 13.49
C THR A 504 1.91 39.78 14.99
N VAL A 505 2.66 40.70 15.60
CA VAL A 505 2.48 41.01 17.04
C VAL A 505 1.17 41.75 17.34
N SER A 506 0.55 42.37 16.33
CA SER A 506 -0.77 43.01 16.41
C SER A 506 -1.37 43.21 15.01
N SER A 507 -2.68 43.40 14.93
CA SER A 507 -3.43 43.54 13.66
C SER A 507 -2.93 44.69 12.77
N LYS A 508 -2.38 45.76 13.35
CA LYS A 508 -1.82 46.90 12.60
C LYS A 508 -0.65 46.53 11.68
N PHE A 509 -0.01 45.38 11.87
CA PHE A 509 1.13 44.93 11.06
C PHE A 509 0.74 43.92 9.97
N ILE A 510 -0.55 43.55 9.85
CA ILE A 510 -1.02 42.56 8.86
C ILE A 510 -0.72 43.01 7.43
N GLU A 511 -0.93 44.29 7.11
CA GLU A 511 -0.65 44.82 5.77
C GLU A 511 0.84 44.71 5.43
N GLY A 512 1.72 45.11 6.35
CA GLY A 512 3.17 44.97 6.20
C GLY A 512 3.62 43.52 6.03
N ALA A 513 3.08 42.59 6.84
CA ALA A 513 3.35 41.16 6.71
C ALA A 513 2.83 40.58 5.39
N THR A 514 1.73 41.10 4.85
CA THR A 514 1.17 40.66 3.56
C THR A 514 2.06 41.08 2.39
N VAL A 515 2.58 42.32 2.43
CA VAL A 515 3.58 42.80 1.46
C VAL A 515 4.84 41.94 1.53
N LEU A 516 5.33 41.68 2.74
CA LEU A 516 6.49 40.81 2.96
C LEU A 516 6.27 39.38 2.44
N ALA A 517 5.12 38.78 2.72
CA ALA A 517 4.79 37.45 2.22
C ALA A 517 4.76 37.40 0.68
N LYS A 518 4.27 38.46 0.02
CA LYS A 518 4.29 38.55 -1.44
C LYS A 518 5.72 38.60 -1.99
N GLU A 519 6.59 39.34 -1.33
CA GLU A 519 8.02 39.40 -1.67
C GLU A 519 8.68 38.02 -1.51
N LEU A 520 8.50 37.35 -0.37
CA LEU A 520 9.05 36.00 -0.15
C LEU A 520 8.51 34.98 -1.15
N LYS A 521 7.22 35.06 -1.50
CA LYS A 521 6.61 34.22 -2.55
C LYS A 521 7.24 34.45 -3.92
N SER A 522 7.62 35.70 -4.24
CA SER A 522 8.31 36.00 -5.50
C SER A 522 9.72 35.38 -5.58
N SER A 523 10.31 35.03 -4.43
CA SER A 523 11.56 34.26 -4.33
C SER A 523 11.34 32.74 -4.35
N GLY A 524 10.12 32.26 -4.59
CA GLY A 524 9.80 30.83 -4.67
C GLY A 524 9.49 30.16 -3.32
N LEU A 525 9.33 30.94 -2.24
CA LEU A 525 9.00 30.41 -0.92
C LEU A 525 7.48 30.30 -0.70
N ARG A 526 7.05 29.27 0.02
CA ARG A 526 5.64 29.08 0.39
C ARG A 526 5.37 29.68 1.76
N VAL A 527 4.76 30.86 1.75
CA VAL A 527 4.54 31.69 2.95
C VAL A 527 3.07 31.94 3.20
N GLU A 528 2.65 31.83 4.46
CA GLU A 528 1.32 32.25 4.91
C GLU A 528 1.42 33.34 5.97
N VAL A 529 0.39 34.18 6.03
CA VAL A 529 0.27 35.25 7.04
C VAL A 529 -0.89 34.88 7.95
N ASP A 530 -0.62 34.78 9.25
CA ASP A 530 -1.68 34.60 10.23
C ASP A 530 -2.33 35.95 10.56
N ASN A 531 -3.57 36.13 10.09
CA ASN A 531 -4.40 37.29 10.30
C ASN A 531 -5.54 37.05 11.32
N ALA A 532 -5.52 35.95 12.07
CA ALA A 532 -6.55 35.66 13.06
C ALA A 532 -6.53 36.67 14.21
N ASP A 533 -7.71 37.03 14.70
CA ASP A 533 -7.90 37.93 15.85
C ASP A 533 -7.68 37.16 17.16
N GLU A 534 -6.46 36.67 17.35
CA GLU A 534 -6.05 35.85 18.49
C GLU A 534 -4.71 36.34 19.06
N THR A 535 -4.43 35.94 20.31
CA THR A 535 -3.14 36.22 20.95
C THR A 535 -1.99 35.64 20.12
N VAL A 536 -0.84 36.33 20.11
CA VAL A 536 0.36 35.86 19.40
C VAL A 536 0.76 34.45 19.86
N GLY A 537 0.62 34.16 21.16
CA GLY A 537 0.92 32.85 21.73
C GLY A 537 0.05 31.73 21.14
N ASN A 538 -1.26 31.96 21.00
CA ASN A 538 -2.17 30.99 20.38
C ASN A 538 -1.84 30.77 18.90
N ARG A 539 -1.55 31.84 18.16
CA ARG A 539 -1.17 31.75 16.74
C ARG A 539 0.13 30.99 16.53
N VAL A 540 1.15 31.25 17.37
CA VAL A 540 2.40 30.47 17.37
C VAL A 540 2.13 29.00 17.69
N ARG A 541 1.28 28.71 18.69
CA ARG A 541 0.91 27.35 19.05
C ARG A 541 0.21 26.63 17.90
N LYS A 542 -0.75 27.28 17.23
CA LYS A 542 -1.45 26.72 16.05
C LYS A 542 -0.46 26.39 14.93
N ALA A 543 0.48 27.29 14.62
CA ALA A 543 1.50 27.03 13.62
C ALA A 543 2.44 25.86 13.99
N VAL A 544 2.71 25.66 15.29
CA VAL A 544 3.44 24.48 15.79
C VAL A 544 2.61 23.21 15.62
N GLU A 545 1.31 23.24 15.94
CA GLU A 545 0.38 22.12 15.75
C GLU A 545 0.22 21.74 14.28
N GLU A 546 0.20 22.73 13.37
CA GLU A 546 0.24 22.54 11.92
C GLU A 546 1.60 22.06 11.40
N LYS A 547 2.61 21.97 12.27
CA LYS A 547 3.96 21.48 11.95
C LYS A 547 4.64 22.32 10.84
N VAL A 548 4.43 23.63 10.83
CA VAL A 548 5.11 24.56 9.91
C VAL A 548 6.61 24.61 10.25
N PRO A 549 7.53 24.47 9.27
CA PRO A 549 8.98 24.47 9.53
C PRO A 549 9.49 25.73 10.21
N TYR A 550 9.08 26.91 9.72
CA TYR A 550 9.53 28.20 10.23
C TYR A 550 8.37 29.08 10.66
N ILE A 551 8.42 29.60 11.87
CA ILE A 551 7.47 30.57 12.40
C ILE A 551 8.23 31.86 12.66
N VAL A 552 7.83 32.94 11.98
CA VAL A 552 8.50 34.25 12.06
C VAL A 552 7.55 35.24 12.70
N VAL A 553 7.97 35.83 13.83
CA VAL A 553 7.19 36.87 14.50
C VAL A 553 7.54 38.22 13.90
N VAL A 554 6.53 38.96 13.42
CA VAL A 554 6.70 40.23 12.69
C VAL A 554 6.03 41.37 13.46
N GLY A 555 6.83 42.35 13.88
CA GLY A 555 6.38 43.63 14.43
C GLY A 555 6.96 44.82 13.68
N GLY A 556 6.96 45.99 14.33
CA GLY A 556 7.47 47.22 13.71
C GLY A 556 8.96 47.15 13.41
N ARG A 557 9.74 46.59 14.35
CA ARG A 557 11.20 46.45 14.22
C ARG A 557 11.59 45.58 13.03
N GLU A 558 10.92 44.43 12.89
CA GLU A 558 11.20 43.50 11.79
C GLU A 558 10.80 44.07 10.41
N LEU A 559 9.76 44.91 10.36
CA LEU A 559 9.35 45.63 9.14
C LEU A 559 10.27 46.81 8.81
N GLU A 560 10.89 47.43 9.82
CA GLU A 560 11.87 48.52 9.67
C GLU A 560 13.27 48.01 9.27
N GLY A 561 13.47 46.68 9.25
CA GLY A 561 14.70 46.04 8.76
C GLY A 561 15.63 45.50 9.85
N GLU A 562 15.17 45.43 11.11
CA GLU A 562 15.89 44.73 12.17
C GLU A 562 15.88 43.20 11.97
N GLU A 563 16.68 42.50 12.78
CA GLU A 563 16.74 41.03 12.78
C GLU A 563 15.39 40.40 13.08
N TRP A 564 15.07 39.34 12.35
CA TRP A 564 13.85 38.56 12.55
C TRP A 564 14.00 37.60 13.71
N THR A 565 12.93 37.48 14.49
CA THR A 565 12.80 36.43 15.51
C THR A 565 12.13 35.21 14.88
N ILE A 566 12.91 34.16 14.69
CA ILE A 566 12.50 32.94 13.97
C ILE A 566 12.47 31.78 14.95
N ARG A 567 11.36 31.06 15.00
CA ARG A 567 11.22 29.80 15.73
C ARG A 567 11.23 28.64 14.73
N LEU A 568 12.15 27.70 14.94
CA LEU A 568 12.20 26.46 14.17
C LEU A 568 11.22 25.43 14.77
N ARG A 569 10.55 24.68 13.92
CA ARG A 569 9.69 23.56 14.33
C ARG A 569 10.42 22.59 15.23
N GLY A 570 9.79 22.20 16.34
CA GLY A 570 10.35 21.25 17.30
C GLY A 570 11.43 21.82 18.21
N GLN A 571 11.74 23.12 18.10
CA GLN A 571 12.66 23.82 19.00
C GLN A 571 11.91 24.89 19.82
N GLU A 572 12.32 25.06 21.07
CA GLU A 572 11.86 26.17 21.92
C GLU A 572 12.68 27.43 21.69
N ASP A 573 13.96 27.27 21.35
CA ASP A 573 14.88 28.38 21.12
C ASP A 573 14.51 29.17 19.87
N GLN A 574 14.66 30.49 19.98
CA GLN A 574 14.45 31.43 18.89
C GLN A 574 15.80 31.87 18.35
N MET A 575 15.95 31.83 17.03
CA MET A 575 17.12 32.39 16.36
C MET A 575 16.82 33.80 15.89
N LYS A 576 17.84 34.66 15.95
CA LYS A 576 17.82 36.00 15.36
C LYS A 576 18.69 36.02 14.13
N MET A 577 18.16 36.55 13.04
CA MET A 577 18.86 36.59 11.76
C MET A 577 18.29 37.68 10.88
N SER A 578 19.12 38.26 10.01
CA SER A 578 18.62 39.20 9.01
C SER A 578 17.66 38.51 8.04
N LYS A 579 16.70 39.25 7.48
CA LYS A 579 15.81 38.76 6.43
C LYS A 579 16.57 38.09 5.28
N LYS A 580 17.68 38.72 4.86
CA LYS A 580 18.48 38.25 3.74
C LYS A 580 19.08 36.88 4.02
N ASP A 581 19.76 36.75 5.16
CA ASP A 581 20.42 35.50 5.55
C ASP A 581 19.39 34.38 5.78
N PHE A 582 18.21 34.72 6.32
CA PHE A 582 17.11 33.76 6.47
C PHE A 582 16.62 33.22 5.13
N VAL A 583 16.35 34.11 4.16
CA VAL A 583 15.89 33.69 2.83
C VAL A 583 16.95 32.83 2.15
N GLU A 584 18.22 33.20 2.21
CA GLU A 584 19.32 32.41 1.65
C GLU A 584 19.39 31.01 2.28
N LYS A 585 19.30 30.91 3.62
CA LYS A 585 19.25 29.63 4.34
C LYS A 585 18.08 28.75 3.89
N VAL A 586 16.86 29.28 3.84
CA VAL A 586 15.67 28.48 3.48
C VAL A 586 15.74 28.03 2.02
N VAL A 587 16.19 28.90 1.12
CA VAL A 587 16.37 28.54 -0.30
C VAL A 587 17.44 27.45 -0.46
N GLU A 588 18.53 27.52 0.30
CA GLU A 588 19.57 26.49 0.29
C GLU A 588 19.03 25.15 0.82
N GLU A 589 18.27 25.15 1.91
CA GLU A 589 17.64 23.93 2.44
C GLU A 589 16.65 23.30 1.45
N ILE A 590 15.85 24.12 0.76
CA ILE A 590 14.93 23.65 -0.29
C ILE A 590 15.72 23.02 -1.44
N LYS A 591 16.79 23.69 -1.89
CA LYS A 591 17.65 23.20 -2.98
C LYS A 591 18.35 21.90 -2.63
N ASN A 592 18.82 21.78 -1.38
CA ASN A 592 19.47 20.57 -0.87
C ASN A 592 18.47 19.49 -0.43
N ARG A 593 17.16 19.79 -0.46
CA ARG A 593 16.06 18.90 -0.05
C ARG A 593 16.21 18.38 1.39
N SER A 594 16.75 19.21 2.28
CA SER A 594 17.11 18.83 3.65
C SER A 594 15.96 18.84 4.64
#